data_AF-A0AAU7CDA0-F1
#
_entry.id   AF-A0AAU7CDA0-F1
#
_cell.length_a   1.000
_cell.length_b   1.000
_cell.length_c   1.000
_cell.angle_alpha   90.00
_cell.angle_beta   90.00
_cell.angle_gamma   90.00
#
_symmetry.space_group_name_H-M   'P 1'
#
loop_
_entity.id
_entity.type
_entity.pdbx_description
1 polymer ?
#
loop_
_entity_poly.entity_id
_entity_poly.type
_entity_poly.pdbx_seq_one_letter_code
_entity_poly.pdbx_strand_id
1 'polypeptide(L)'
;MGKAMTGWWITVFAFGLVSGPELCAQSVEGLGATAQGDALRGQGRFMRGMAWYELGAAQAQAIEAEAVFAWNRSVQADYEQYLAGRARRAAAKKALSNEREEQATKRFEALRLRWREKPTVEDVRSGVALNALASDLADPKIPLARWRLAPVDLPPEVTIETLAFRFADAPKSQAPSGLVSGTVAIGRMKGERWPVSLRRADLVKEREAYRTAVAGVIAACRAEKPLQAPQVDAIRDRLFALKDKAASTVPTDAGLRKQAIAYLNRLDEATKVFLDRDFAEELVRDVERHKARTVGELLGFMKKYRLLFDEGDENPETWAVYQTLYDLLKRQKASLDFEDEAGAGEDSCGHCQALERTLP
;
A
#
# COMPACT_ATOMS: atom_id res chain seq x y z
N MET A 1 15.98 -5.84 31.70
CA MET A 1 15.48 -6.00 33.08
C MET A 1 14.75 -7.33 33.18
N GLY A 2 15.49 -8.44 33.36
CA GLY A 2 14.94 -9.78 33.55
C GLY A 2 15.16 -10.20 35.00
N LYS A 3 14.07 -10.48 35.72
CA LYS A 3 14.15 -11.07 37.06
C LYS A 3 14.11 -12.59 36.94
N ALA A 4 15.07 -13.19 37.62
CA ALA A 4 15.25 -14.61 37.84
C ALA A 4 14.02 -15.24 38.52
N MET A 5 13.68 -16.47 38.12
CA MET A 5 12.94 -17.39 38.97
C MET A 5 13.81 -18.60 39.29
N THR A 6 14.06 -18.71 40.58
CA THR A 6 14.83 -19.68 41.34
C THR A 6 14.26 -21.09 41.19
N GLY A 7 15.15 -22.04 40.89
CA GLY A 7 14.87 -23.47 40.94
C GLY A 7 14.64 -23.94 42.37
N TRP A 8 13.60 -24.76 42.54
CA TRP A 8 13.32 -25.48 43.78
C TRP A 8 13.64 -26.95 43.54
N TRP A 9 14.63 -27.46 44.24
CA TRP A 9 15.00 -28.88 44.23
C TRP A 9 13.99 -29.65 45.07
N ILE A 10 13.31 -30.63 44.47
CA ILE A 10 12.47 -31.60 45.18
C ILE A 10 13.36 -32.79 45.54
N THR A 11 13.70 -32.89 46.83
CA THR A 11 14.40 -34.04 47.41
C THR A 11 13.38 -35.17 47.61
N VAL A 12 13.52 -36.26 46.84
CA VAL A 12 12.73 -37.48 47.01
C VAL A 12 13.27 -38.24 48.23
N PHE A 13 12.50 -38.31 49.32
CA PHE A 13 12.78 -39.19 50.45
C PHE A 13 12.34 -40.62 50.11
N ALA A 14 13.29 -41.53 49.96
CA ALA A 14 13.04 -42.96 49.91
C ALA A 14 12.69 -43.45 51.33
N PHE A 15 11.43 -43.83 51.55
CA PHE A 15 10.98 -44.45 52.79
C PHE A 15 11.40 -45.93 52.79
N GLY A 16 12.35 -46.27 53.65
CA GLY A 16 12.80 -47.64 53.86
C GLY A 16 11.70 -48.49 54.49
N LEU A 17 11.36 -49.58 53.82
CA LEU A 17 10.45 -50.63 54.30
C LEU A 17 11.18 -51.42 55.40
N VAL A 18 10.90 -51.10 56.67
CA VAL A 18 11.35 -51.90 57.81
C VAL A 18 10.35 -53.04 58.01
N SER A 19 10.73 -54.24 57.61
CA SER A 19 10.03 -55.49 57.91
C SER A 19 10.17 -55.83 59.39
N GLY A 20 9.10 -55.63 60.17
CA GLY A 20 8.99 -56.10 61.55
C GLY A 20 8.44 -57.55 61.62
N PRO A 21 8.78 -58.31 62.67
CA PRO A 21 8.43 -59.72 62.78
C PRO A 21 6.93 -59.93 63.06
N GLU A 22 6.36 -60.94 62.41
CA GLU A 22 5.03 -61.48 62.68
C GLU A 22 4.96 -62.01 64.12
N LEU A 23 4.24 -61.29 64.98
CA LEU A 23 3.77 -61.81 66.26
C LEU A 23 2.45 -62.52 66.03
N CYS A 24 2.51 -63.85 65.87
CA CYS A 24 1.35 -64.72 65.97
C CYS A 24 0.74 -64.61 67.37
N ALA A 25 -0.38 -63.88 67.49
CA ALA A 25 -1.19 -63.86 68.70
C ALA A 25 -1.91 -65.21 68.85
N GLN A 26 -1.43 -66.04 69.78
CA GLN A 26 -2.13 -67.23 70.23
C GLN A 26 -3.42 -66.82 70.97
N SER A 27 -4.55 -67.33 70.51
CA SER A 27 -5.85 -67.21 71.16
C SER A 27 -5.87 -68.05 72.45
N VAL A 28 -5.75 -67.39 73.60
CA VAL A 28 -6.07 -67.98 74.91
C VAL A 28 -7.59 -67.96 75.08
N GLU A 29 -8.24 -69.08 74.76
CA GLU A 29 -9.58 -69.39 75.22
C GLU A 29 -9.50 -69.86 76.68
N GLY A 30 -9.77 -68.95 77.61
CA GLY A 30 -9.85 -69.22 79.04
C GLY A 30 -10.97 -68.42 79.68
N LEU A 31 -12.02 -69.12 80.10
CA LEU A 31 -13.24 -68.61 80.73
C LEU A 31 -12.94 -67.86 82.03
N GLY A 32 -13.28 -66.57 82.06
CA GLY A 32 -13.29 -65.72 83.24
C GLY A 32 -13.57 -64.27 82.83
N ALA A 33 -14.84 -63.89 82.76
CA ALA A 33 -15.26 -62.52 82.46
C ALA A 33 -14.86 -61.61 83.64
N THR A 34 -13.63 -61.09 83.60
CA THR A 34 -13.23 -59.98 84.47
C THR A 34 -13.66 -58.70 83.78
N ALA A 35 -14.16 -57.73 84.56
CA ALA A 35 -14.56 -56.41 84.03
C ALA A 35 -13.43 -55.75 83.21
N GLN A 36 -12.17 -56.03 83.55
CA GLN A 36 -10.98 -55.55 82.85
C GLN A 36 -10.79 -56.23 81.47
N GLY A 37 -11.11 -57.52 81.34
CA GLY A 37 -11.06 -58.24 80.06
C GLY A 37 -12.13 -57.75 79.08
N ASP A 38 -13.34 -57.47 79.56
CA ASP A 38 -14.41 -56.92 78.72
C ASP A 38 -14.13 -55.47 78.31
N ALA A 39 -13.50 -54.67 79.19
CA ALA A 39 -13.00 -53.34 78.83
C ALA A 39 -11.93 -53.40 77.72
N LEU A 40 -10.97 -54.33 77.80
CA LEU A 40 -9.95 -54.53 76.76
C LEU A 40 -10.55 -55.02 75.43
N ARG A 41 -11.56 -55.91 75.47
CA ARG A 41 -12.30 -56.33 74.26
C ARG A 41 -13.07 -55.16 73.63
N GLY A 42 -13.68 -54.30 74.45
CA GLY A 42 -14.34 -53.07 74.01
C GLY A 42 -13.37 -52.12 73.32
N GLN A 43 -12.20 -51.89 73.93
CA GLN A 43 -11.12 -51.07 73.35
C GLN A 43 -10.61 -51.66 72.04
N GLY A 44 -10.41 -52.98 71.95
CA GLY A 44 -9.98 -53.65 70.72
C GLY A 44 -11.00 -53.53 69.59
N ARG A 45 -12.31 -53.65 69.89
CA ARG A 45 -13.39 -53.41 68.91
C ARG A 45 -13.42 -51.96 68.44
N PHE A 46 -13.22 -51.01 69.35
CA PHE A 46 -13.14 -49.58 69.01
C PHE A 46 -11.95 -49.27 68.10
N MET A 47 -10.75 -49.73 68.45
CA MET A 47 -9.54 -49.54 67.61
C MET A 47 -9.69 -50.17 66.23
N ARG A 48 -10.31 -51.36 66.15
CA ARG A 48 -10.64 -51.98 64.86
C ARG A 48 -11.62 -51.12 64.05
N GLY A 49 -12.63 -50.54 64.69
CA GLY A 49 -13.56 -49.60 64.05
C GLY A 49 -12.87 -48.35 63.53
N MET A 50 -11.96 -47.75 64.30
CA MET A 50 -11.16 -46.60 63.86
C MET A 50 -10.24 -46.96 62.68
N ALA A 51 -9.58 -48.11 62.73
CA ALA A 51 -8.73 -48.56 61.61
C ALA A 51 -9.53 -48.75 60.31
N TRP A 52 -10.75 -49.29 60.38
CA TRP A 52 -11.64 -49.38 59.22
C TRP A 52 -12.10 -48.01 58.71
N TYR A 53 -12.38 -47.07 59.62
CA TYR A 53 -12.72 -45.70 59.26
C TYR A 53 -11.56 -44.98 58.56
N GLU A 54 -10.35 -45.06 59.11
CA GLU A 54 -9.15 -44.47 58.51
C GLU A 54 -8.82 -45.08 57.14
N LEU A 55 -8.95 -46.41 57.01
CA LEU A 55 -8.78 -47.09 55.72
C LEU A 55 -9.82 -46.61 54.70
N GLY A 56 -11.09 -46.50 55.11
CA GLY A 56 -12.17 -46.00 54.26
C GLY A 56 -11.96 -44.54 53.85
N ALA A 57 -11.52 -43.69 54.79
CA ALA A 57 -11.19 -42.29 54.51
C ALA A 57 -10.00 -42.17 53.55
N ALA A 58 -8.94 -42.96 53.75
CA ALA A 58 -7.78 -42.98 52.85
C ALA A 58 -8.16 -43.48 51.45
N GLN A 59 -9.01 -44.51 51.34
CA GLN A 59 -9.55 -44.99 50.06
C GLN A 59 -10.40 -43.93 49.37
N ALA A 60 -11.27 -43.23 50.11
CA ALA A 60 -12.07 -42.14 49.55
C ALA A 60 -11.18 -41.00 49.03
N GLN A 61 -10.17 -40.58 49.80
CA GLN A 61 -9.20 -39.57 49.37
C GLN A 61 -8.40 -40.00 48.14
N ALA A 62 -8.03 -41.28 48.05
CA ALA A 62 -7.35 -41.82 46.87
C ALA A 62 -8.24 -41.75 45.62
N ILE A 63 -9.51 -42.15 45.74
CA ILE A 63 -10.49 -42.06 44.64
C ILE A 63 -10.72 -40.59 44.23
N GLU A 64 -10.85 -39.68 45.19
CA GLU A 64 -11.00 -38.24 44.91
C GLU A 64 -9.76 -37.68 44.20
N ALA A 65 -8.56 -38.03 44.65
CA ALA A 65 -7.31 -37.61 44.02
C ALA A 65 -7.21 -38.14 42.57
N GLU A 66 -7.53 -39.41 42.34
CA GLU A 66 -7.56 -40.00 41.00
C GLU A 66 -8.57 -39.31 40.09
N ALA A 67 -9.77 -39.00 40.60
CA ALA A 67 -10.80 -38.29 39.86
C ALA A 67 -10.33 -36.88 39.46
N VAL A 68 -9.67 -36.15 40.37
CA VAL A 68 -9.10 -34.83 40.08
C VAL A 68 -7.98 -34.92 39.05
N PHE A 69 -7.08 -35.90 39.15
CA PHE A 69 -6.03 -36.12 38.15
C PHE A 69 -6.59 -36.50 36.77
N ALA A 70 -7.62 -37.34 36.72
CA ALA A 70 -8.29 -37.71 35.47
C ALA A 70 -8.95 -36.48 34.82
N TRP A 71 -9.66 -35.67 35.60
CA TRP A 71 -10.30 -34.44 35.12
C TRP A 71 -9.27 -33.41 34.65
N ASN A 72 -8.19 -33.17 35.39
CA ASN A 72 -7.13 -32.25 34.96
C ASN A 72 -6.50 -32.69 33.64
N ARG A 73 -6.27 -34.01 33.46
CA ARG A 73 -5.77 -34.54 32.18
C ARG A 73 -6.75 -34.35 31.04
N SER A 74 -8.06 -34.55 31.25
CA SER A 74 -9.05 -34.31 30.19
C SER A 74 -9.14 -32.84 29.82
N VAL A 75 -9.15 -31.94 30.81
CA VAL A 75 -9.17 -30.48 30.57
C VAL A 75 -7.93 -30.03 29.80
N GLN A 76 -6.75 -30.54 30.14
CA GLN A 76 -5.53 -30.23 29.42
C GLN A 76 -5.59 -30.72 27.96
N ALA A 77 -6.05 -31.95 27.73
CA ALA A 77 -6.19 -32.50 26.39
C ALA A 77 -7.17 -31.69 25.52
N ASP A 78 -8.31 -31.29 26.08
CA ASP A 78 -9.30 -30.46 25.40
C ASP A 78 -8.72 -29.08 25.05
N TYR A 79 -7.95 -28.48 25.96
CA TYR A 79 -7.30 -27.20 25.73
C TYR A 79 -6.23 -27.27 24.63
N GLU A 80 -5.41 -28.31 24.63
CA GLU A 80 -4.41 -28.56 23.57
C GLU A 80 -5.07 -28.73 22.20
N GLN A 81 -6.16 -29.49 22.12
CA GLN A 81 -6.95 -29.65 20.89
C GLN A 81 -7.54 -28.31 20.42
N TYR A 82 -8.08 -27.51 21.34
CA TYR A 82 -8.60 -26.18 21.04
C TYR A 82 -7.51 -25.26 20.47
N LEU A 83 -6.33 -25.24 21.10
CA LEU A 83 -5.18 -24.46 20.62
C LEU A 83 -4.69 -24.93 19.25
N ALA A 84 -4.59 -26.24 19.03
CA ALA A 84 -4.22 -26.80 17.73
C ALA A 84 -5.25 -26.42 16.64
N GLY A 85 -6.54 -26.50 16.95
CA GLY A 85 -7.61 -26.07 16.05
C GLY A 85 -7.59 -24.57 15.76
N ARG A 86 -7.25 -23.73 16.76
CA ARG A 86 -7.07 -22.28 16.58
C ARG A 86 -5.84 -21.98 15.72
N ALA A 87 -4.71 -22.65 15.96
CA ALA A 87 -3.48 -22.49 15.18
C ALA A 87 -3.68 -22.88 13.72
N ARG A 88 -4.35 -24.01 13.44
CA ARG A 88 -4.71 -24.44 12.08
C ARG A 88 -5.58 -23.40 11.37
N ARG A 89 -6.60 -22.85 12.04
CA ARG A 89 -7.45 -21.79 11.47
C ARG A 89 -6.67 -20.51 11.18
N ALA A 90 -5.77 -20.11 12.07
CA ALA A 90 -4.92 -18.93 11.86
C ALA A 90 -3.94 -19.15 10.69
N ALA A 91 -3.31 -20.31 10.62
CA ALA A 91 -2.41 -20.68 9.52
C ALA A 91 -3.16 -20.71 8.17
N ALA A 92 -4.35 -21.31 8.12
CA ALA A 92 -5.18 -21.34 6.92
C ALA A 92 -5.56 -19.93 6.44
N LYS A 93 -5.97 -19.04 7.36
CA LYS A 93 -6.25 -17.63 7.03
C LYS A 93 -5.03 -16.89 6.49
N LYS A 94 -3.86 -17.11 7.10
CA LYS A 94 -2.60 -16.52 6.64
C LYS A 94 -2.21 -17.03 5.25
N ALA A 95 -2.32 -18.34 5.01
CA ALA A 95 -2.05 -18.93 3.71
C ALA A 95 -2.95 -18.34 2.61
N LEU A 96 -4.25 -18.17 2.88
CA LEU A 96 -5.17 -17.52 1.94
C LEU A 96 -4.85 -16.04 1.70
N SER A 97 -4.40 -15.30 2.73
CA SER A 97 -3.95 -13.90 2.56
C SER A 97 -2.72 -13.83 1.66
N ASN A 98 -1.71 -14.64 1.96
CA ASN A 98 -0.48 -14.72 1.19
C ASN A 98 -0.77 -15.10 -0.27
N GLU A 99 -1.64 -16.10 -0.51
CA GLU A 99 -2.03 -16.49 -1.87
C GLU A 99 -2.68 -15.33 -2.63
N ARG A 100 -3.57 -14.57 -1.98
CA ARG A 100 -4.20 -13.39 -2.59
C ARG A 100 -3.19 -12.29 -2.90
N GLU A 101 -2.25 -12.06 -1.99
CA GLU A 101 -1.16 -11.09 -2.19
C GLU A 101 -0.25 -11.50 -3.34
N GLU A 102 0.17 -12.76 -3.40
CA GLU A 102 0.95 -13.31 -4.51
C GLU A 102 0.22 -13.20 -5.85
N GLN A 103 -1.07 -13.54 -5.89
CA GLN A 103 -1.88 -13.39 -7.09
C GLN A 103 -2.03 -11.91 -7.49
N ALA A 104 -2.20 -11.01 -6.53
CA ALA A 104 -2.27 -9.57 -6.79
C ALA A 104 -0.95 -9.04 -7.36
N THR A 105 0.18 -9.43 -6.77
CA THR A 105 1.53 -9.08 -7.24
C THR A 105 1.76 -9.59 -8.66
N LYS A 106 1.47 -10.86 -8.94
CA LYS A 106 1.61 -11.44 -10.30
C LYS A 106 0.74 -10.71 -11.33
N ARG A 107 -0.51 -10.37 -10.97
CA ARG A 107 -1.40 -9.59 -11.85
C ARG A 107 -0.83 -8.19 -12.10
N PHE A 108 -0.33 -7.54 -11.06
CA PHE A 108 0.25 -6.22 -11.17
C PHE A 108 1.53 -6.22 -12.03
N GLU A 109 2.41 -7.21 -11.87
CA GLU A 109 3.60 -7.39 -12.71
C GLU A 109 3.24 -7.63 -14.17
N ALA A 110 2.23 -8.48 -14.45
CA ALA A 110 1.73 -8.70 -15.80
C ALA A 110 1.16 -7.42 -16.42
N LEU A 111 0.44 -6.60 -15.65
CA LEU A 111 -0.05 -5.28 -16.10
C LEU A 111 1.10 -4.32 -16.39
N ARG A 112 2.12 -4.27 -15.53
CA ARG A 112 3.32 -3.44 -15.75
C ARG A 112 4.06 -3.84 -17.02
N LEU A 113 4.20 -5.13 -17.29
CA LEU A 113 4.81 -5.63 -18.53
C LEU A 113 3.97 -5.21 -19.74
N ARG A 114 2.65 -5.38 -19.66
CA ARG A 114 1.71 -4.96 -20.71
C ARG A 114 1.85 -3.48 -21.04
N TRP A 115 1.88 -2.61 -20.04
CA TRP A 115 2.01 -1.16 -20.24
C TRP A 115 3.31 -0.75 -20.95
N ARG A 116 4.39 -1.52 -20.75
CA ARG A 116 5.70 -1.24 -21.35
C ARG A 116 5.86 -1.80 -22.76
N GLU A 117 5.29 -2.98 -23.04
CA GLU A 117 5.52 -3.66 -24.30
C GLU A 117 4.42 -3.41 -25.33
N LYS A 118 3.16 -3.62 -24.92
CA LYS A 118 1.97 -3.63 -25.78
C LYS A 118 0.76 -3.06 -25.01
N PRO A 119 0.73 -1.74 -24.77
CA PRO A 119 -0.35 -1.13 -24.03
C PRO A 119 -1.64 -1.20 -24.84
N THR A 120 -2.77 -1.29 -24.15
CA THR A 120 -4.07 -1.09 -24.80
C THR A 120 -4.28 0.39 -25.10
N VAL A 121 -5.18 0.70 -26.04
CA VAL A 121 -5.58 2.08 -26.34
C VAL A 121 -6.01 2.84 -25.08
N GLU A 122 -6.71 2.15 -24.18
CA GLU A 122 -7.16 2.69 -22.89
C GLU A 122 -5.99 2.98 -21.94
N ASP A 123 -4.98 2.11 -21.89
CA ASP A 123 -3.79 2.30 -21.05
C ASP A 123 -2.99 3.54 -21.48
N VAL A 124 -2.96 3.82 -22.79
CA VAL A 124 -2.35 5.04 -23.33
C VAL A 124 -3.23 6.25 -23.03
N ARG A 125 -4.54 6.18 -23.29
CA ARG A 125 -5.49 7.30 -23.07
C ARG A 125 -5.53 7.77 -21.60
N SER A 126 -5.55 6.82 -20.68
CA SER A 126 -5.52 7.08 -19.22
C SER A 126 -4.18 7.62 -18.73
N GLY A 127 -3.14 7.65 -19.56
CA GLY A 127 -1.80 8.06 -19.20
C GLY A 127 -1.03 7.02 -18.36
N VAL A 128 -1.63 5.86 -18.04
CA VAL A 128 -0.98 4.83 -17.21
C VAL A 128 0.25 4.25 -17.90
N ALA A 129 0.16 3.96 -19.21
CA ALA A 129 1.29 3.46 -19.98
C ALA A 129 2.42 4.50 -20.12
N LEU A 130 2.06 5.77 -20.31
CA LEU A 130 3.01 6.88 -20.35
C LEU A 130 3.74 7.04 -19.01
N ASN A 131 3.00 6.97 -17.89
CA ASN A 131 3.56 7.05 -16.55
C ASN A 131 4.49 5.89 -16.22
N ALA A 132 4.19 4.67 -16.72
CA ALA A 132 5.07 3.53 -16.55
C ALA A 132 6.43 3.75 -17.24
N LEU A 133 6.43 4.26 -18.49
CA LEU A 133 7.67 4.60 -19.19
C LEU A 133 8.38 5.82 -18.58
N ALA A 134 7.64 6.84 -18.19
CA ALA A 134 8.19 8.02 -17.52
C ALA A 134 8.87 7.64 -16.19
N SER A 135 8.30 6.68 -15.45
CA SER A 135 8.92 6.15 -14.23
C SER A 135 10.20 5.37 -14.49
N ASP A 136 10.26 4.57 -15.57
CA ASP A 136 11.47 3.85 -15.95
C ASP A 136 12.58 4.85 -16.35
N LEU A 137 12.20 5.90 -17.08
CA LEU A 137 13.10 6.98 -17.47
C LEU A 137 13.53 7.87 -16.28
N ALA A 138 12.69 8.02 -15.27
CA ALA A 138 13.02 8.80 -14.07
C ALA A 138 13.95 8.06 -13.08
N ASP A 139 14.42 6.85 -13.41
CA ASP A 139 15.31 6.07 -12.57
C ASP A 139 16.60 6.89 -12.26
N PRO A 140 16.96 7.06 -10.97
CA PRO A 140 18.18 7.78 -10.58
C PRO A 140 19.47 7.16 -11.15
N LYS A 141 19.44 5.91 -11.61
CA LYS A 141 20.56 5.26 -12.28
C LYS A 141 20.88 5.87 -13.64
N ILE A 142 19.93 6.59 -14.27
CA ILE A 142 20.16 7.25 -15.55
C ILE A 142 20.73 8.66 -15.28
N PRO A 143 22.04 8.89 -15.48
CA PRO A 143 22.63 10.20 -15.24
C PRO A 143 22.09 11.25 -16.22
N LEU A 144 21.92 12.48 -15.75
CA LEU A 144 21.46 13.62 -16.57
C LEU A 144 22.35 13.89 -17.79
N ALA A 145 23.61 13.46 -17.78
CA ALA A 145 24.49 13.56 -18.94
C ALA A 145 24.01 12.69 -20.11
N ARG A 146 23.53 11.46 -19.84
CA ARG A 146 23.02 10.55 -20.88
C ARG A 146 21.79 11.11 -21.59
N TRP A 147 20.93 11.81 -20.84
CA TRP A 147 19.79 12.54 -21.41
C TRP A 147 20.18 13.57 -22.47
N ARG A 148 21.34 14.20 -22.32
CA ARG A 148 21.84 15.21 -23.28
C ARG A 148 22.48 14.58 -24.52
N LEU A 149 22.94 13.34 -24.43
CA LEU A 149 23.64 12.66 -25.52
C LEU A 149 22.68 12.04 -26.55
N ALA A 150 21.47 11.66 -26.10
CA ALA A 150 20.46 11.08 -26.97
C ALA A 150 19.11 11.82 -26.81
N PRO A 151 19.03 13.12 -27.15
CA PRO A 151 17.78 13.86 -27.07
C PRO A 151 16.80 13.34 -28.13
N VAL A 152 15.58 13.00 -27.70
CA VAL A 152 14.45 12.80 -28.59
C VAL A 152 13.63 14.08 -28.63
N ASP A 153 13.56 14.70 -29.81
CA ASP A 153 12.80 15.91 -30.03
C ASP A 153 11.28 15.66 -29.93
N LEU A 154 10.58 16.61 -29.31
CA LEU A 154 9.13 16.64 -29.24
C LEU A 154 8.57 17.37 -30.47
N PRO A 155 7.53 16.81 -31.11
CA PRO A 155 6.81 17.50 -32.17
C PRO A 155 6.23 18.83 -31.65
N PRO A 156 6.16 19.88 -32.48
CA PRO A 156 5.67 21.20 -32.08
C PRO A 156 4.20 21.19 -31.62
N GLU A 157 3.44 20.16 -31.99
CA GLU A 157 2.07 19.94 -31.56
C GLU A 157 1.99 19.51 -30.09
N VAL A 158 3.03 18.86 -29.56
CA VAL A 158 3.08 18.34 -28.20
C VAL A 158 3.66 19.41 -27.28
N THR A 159 2.77 20.19 -26.67
CA THR A 159 3.15 21.23 -25.71
C THR A 159 2.66 20.90 -24.31
N ILE A 160 3.35 21.39 -23.29
CA ILE A 160 2.95 21.21 -21.88
C ILE A 160 1.53 21.73 -21.64
N GLU A 161 1.10 22.76 -22.38
CA GLU A 161 -0.26 23.30 -22.29
C GLU A 161 -1.34 22.34 -22.80
N THR A 162 -1.03 21.55 -23.83
CA THR A 162 -1.98 20.58 -24.42
C THR A 162 -2.16 19.31 -23.61
N LEU A 163 -1.21 19.02 -22.72
CA LEU A 163 -1.18 17.80 -21.93
C LEU A 163 -1.94 17.99 -20.61
N ALA A 164 -2.60 16.93 -20.15
CA ALA A 164 -3.20 16.89 -18.83
C ALA A 164 -2.28 16.12 -17.88
N PHE A 165 -2.00 16.74 -16.74
CA PHE A 165 -1.20 16.16 -15.69
C PHE A 165 -2.02 15.98 -14.43
N ARG A 166 -1.59 15.12 -13.53
CA ARG A 166 -2.08 14.99 -12.15
C ARG A 166 -0.90 14.99 -11.21
N PHE A 167 -1.10 15.44 -9.98
CA PHE A 167 -0.07 15.31 -8.96
C PHE A 167 0.18 13.83 -8.65
N ALA A 168 1.45 13.44 -8.54
CA ALA A 168 1.82 12.16 -7.95
C ALA A 168 1.40 12.18 -6.48
N ASP A 169 0.66 11.16 -6.03
CA ASP A 169 0.23 11.02 -4.63
C ASP A 169 1.44 11.15 -3.71
N ALA A 170 1.60 12.33 -3.10
CA ALA A 170 2.60 12.56 -2.09
C ALA A 170 2.02 12.14 -0.73
N PRO A 171 2.83 11.56 0.18
CA PRO A 171 2.39 11.43 1.57
C PRO A 171 1.95 12.81 2.05
N LYS A 172 0.81 12.90 2.75
CA LYS A 172 0.11 14.14 3.14
C LYS A 172 1.02 15.22 3.78
N SER A 173 2.17 14.83 4.30
CA SER A 173 3.19 15.70 4.89
C SER A 173 4.05 16.50 3.90
N GLN A 174 4.05 16.15 2.61
CA GLN A 174 4.89 16.80 1.58
C GLN A 174 4.09 17.41 0.42
N ALA A 175 2.77 17.21 0.38
CA ALA A 175 1.94 17.89 -0.59
C ALA A 175 1.83 19.37 -0.18
N PRO A 176 2.02 20.32 -1.11
CA PRO A 176 1.65 21.71 -0.86
C PRO A 176 0.20 21.76 -0.37
N SER A 177 -0.03 22.54 0.69
CA SER A 177 -1.24 22.50 1.53
C SER A 177 -2.54 22.36 0.73
N GLY A 178 -3.15 21.16 0.76
CA GLY A 178 -4.46 20.89 0.16
C GLY A 178 -4.48 20.35 -1.27
N LEU A 179 -3.34 20.29 -1.98
CA LEU A 179 -3.24 19.76 -3.34
C LEU A 179 -3.09 18.22 -3.39
N VAL A 180 -3.88 17.51 -2.58
CA VAL A 180 -3.74 16.05 -2.40
C VAL A 180 -4.18 15.25 -3.65
N SER A 181 -5.03 15.83 -4.50
CA SER A 181 -5.46 15.22 -5.76
C SER A 181 -6.03 16.29 -6.69
N GLY A 182 -5.21 16.83 -7.59
CA GLY A 182 -5.63 17.80 -8.59
C GLY A 182 -5.07 17.46 -9.96
N THR A 183 -5.88 17.64 -11.00
CA THR A 183 -5.41 17.65 -12.39
C THR A 183 -4.83 19.02 -12.70
N VAL A 184 -3.70 19.10 -13.38
CA VAL A 184 -3.14 20.33 -13.94
C VAL A 184 -3.30 20.23 -15.45
N ALA A 185 -4.18 21.05 -16.02
CA ALA A 185 -4.39 21.11 -17.46
C ALA A 185 -4.57 22.57 -17.90
N ILE A 186 -3.45 23.27 -18.15
CA ILE A 186 -3.45 24.71 -18.43
C ILE A 186 -4.21 25.05 -19.71
N GLY A 187 -4.02 24.29 -20.79
CA GLY A 187 -4.78 24.48 -22.02
C GLY A 187 -6.29 24.29 -21.84
N ARG A 188 -6.69 23.34 -20.97
CA ARG A 188 -8.10 23.12 -20.61
C ARG A 188 -8.67 24.32 -19.85
N MET A 189 -7.89 24.90 -18.92
CA MET A 189 -8.29 26.10 -18.18
C MET A 189 -8.47 27.33 -19.07
N LYS A 190 -7.65 27.50 -20.13
CA LYS A 190 -7.80 28.60 -21.11
C LYS A 190 -9.16 28.54 -21.84
N GLY A 191 -9.84 27.38 -21.85
CA GLY A 191 -11.19 27.24 -22.38
C GLY A 191 -11.29 27.54 -23.87
N GLU A 192 -10.27 27.20 -24.65
CA GLU A 192 -10.29 27.41 -26.10
C GLU A 192 -11.15 26.37 -26.82
N ARG A 193 -11.21 25.14 -26.29
CA ARG A 193 -11.90 24.00 -26.89
C ARG A 193 -13.01 23.48 -25.97
N TRP A 194 -14.21 24.03 -26.10
CA TRP A 194 -15.38 23.55 -25.37
C TRP A 194 -15.97 22.28 -26.00
N PRO A 195 -16.49 21.32 -25.22
CA PRO A 195 -17.26 20.20 -25.76
C PRO A 195 -18.55 20.70 -26.41
N VAL A 196 -19.11 19.93 -27.35
CA VAL A 196 -20.32 20.31 -28.13
C VAL A 196 -21.49 20.67 -27.21
N SER A 197 -21.65 19.95 -26.11
CA SER A 197 -22.68 20.21 -25.09
C SER A 197 -22.60 21.61 -24.48
N LEU A 198 -21.40 22.19 -24.40
CA LEU A 198 -21.15 23.52 -23.84
C LEU A 198 -21.01 24.60 -24.92
N ARG A 199 -21.10 24.31 -26.22
CA ARG A 199 -20.96 25.31 -27.31
C ARG A 199 -22.23 26.12 -27.62
N ARG A 200 -23.31 25.92 -26.86
CA ARG A 200 -24.61 26.56 -27.08
C ARG A 200 -24.53 28.09 -26.97
N ALA A 201 -25.40 28.80 -27.69
CA ALA A 201 -25.45 30.27 -27.67
C ALA A 201 -25.77 30.82 -26.26
N ASP A 202 -26.62 30.12 -25.51
CA ASP A 202 -27.09 30.54 -24.18
C ASP A 202 -26.00 30.57 -23.10
N LEU A 203 -24.84 29.93 -23.36
CA LEU A 203 -23.71 29.84 -22.44
C LEU A 203 -22.53 30.74 -22.85
N VAL A 204 -22.64 31.47 -23.97
CA VAL A 204 -21.52 32.28 -24.50
C VAL A 204 -21.05 33.29 -23.47
N LYS A 205 -21.98 33.97 -22.80
CA LYS A 205 -21.66 35.01 -21.81
C LYS A 205 -20.88 34.46 -20.62
N GLU A 206 -21.31 33.33 -20.08
CA GLU A 206 -20.69 32.66 -18.94
C GLU A 206 -19.31 32.09 -19.33
N ARG A 207 -19.18 31.51 -20.54
CA ARG A 207 -17.89 31.04 -21.05
C ARG A 207 -16.89 32.18 -21.21
N GLU A 208 -17.28 33.30 -21.81
CA GLU A 208 -16.39 34.45 -21.99
C GLU A 208 -16.03 35.11 -20.66
N ALA A 209 -16.96 35.17 -19.70
CA ALA A 209 -16.66 35.65 -18.35
C ALA A 209 -15.64 34.77 -17.63
N TYR A 210 -15.75 33.44 -17.75
CA TYR A 210 -14.76 32.50 -17.23
C TYR A 210 -13.39 32.66 -17.92
N ARG A 211 -13.36 32.69 -19.26
CA ARG A 211 -12.13 32.86 -20.05
C ARG A 211 -11.41 34.15 -19.68
N THR A 212 -12.15 35.24 -19.50
CA THR A 212 -11.59 36.54 -19.10
C THR A 212 -10.98 36.48 -17.70
N ALA A 213 -11.62 35.80 -16.76
CA ALA A 213 -11.08 35.60 -15.41
C ALA A 213 -9.77 34.81 -15.42
N VAL A 214 -9.74 33.68 -16.14
CA VAL A 214 -8.53 32.85 -16.29
C VAL A 214 -7.41 33.61 -17.01
N ALA A 215 -7.72 34.32 -18.09
CA ALA A 215 -6.75 35.13 -18.82
C ALA A 215 -6.15 36.23 -17.92
N GLY A 216 -6.95 36.84 -17.05
CA GLY A 216 -6.48 37.83 -16.07
C GLY A 216 -5.48 37.24 -15.08
N VAL A 217 -5.73 36.01 -14.59
CA VAL A 217 -4.81 35.28 -13.71
C VAL A 217 -3.51 34.91 -14.41
N ILE A 218 -3.59 34.35 -15.62
CA ILE A 218 -2.40 34.00 -16.41
C ILE A 218 -1.57 35.26 -16.72
N ALA A 219 -2.23 36.37 -17.09
CA ALA A 219 -1.57 37.64 -17.36
C ALA A 219 -0.89 38.23 -16.10
N ALA A 220 -1.50 38.08 -14.91
CA ALA A 220 -0.89 38.49 -13.65
C ALA A 220 0.36 37.67 -13.34
N CYS A 221 0.29 36.33 -13.47
CA CYS A 221 1.44 35.45 -13.29
C CYS A 221 2.59 35.80 -14.26
N ARG A 222 2.25 36.13 -15.52
CA ARG A 222 3.22 36.56 -16.54
C ARG A 222 3.89 37.89 -16.21
N ALA A 223 3.14 38.82 -15.62
CA ALA A 223 3.64 40.13 -15.20
C ALA A 223 4.42 40.09 -13.87
N GLU A 224 4.71 38.90 -13.33
CA GLU A 224 5.37 38.66 -12.05
C GLU A 224 4.65 39.32 -10.85
N LYS A 225 3.35 39.56 -10.99
CA LYS A 225 2.53 40.10 -9.91
C LYS A 225 2.02 38.95 -9.04
N PRO A 226 2.06 39.10 -7.70
CA PRO A 226 1.52 38.08 -6.81
C PRO A 226 0.01 37.92 -7.04
N LEU A 227 -0.43 36.68 -7.08
CA LEU A 227 -1.81 36.29 -7.31
C LEU A 227 -2.66 36.68 -6.11
N GLN A 228 -3.69 37.47 -6.35
CA GLN A 228 -4.55 37.95 -5.28
C GLN A 228 -5.71 36.98 -5.05
N ALA A 229 -6.09 36.78 -3.78
CA ALA A 229 -7.28 36.01 -3.39
C ALA A 229 -8.52 36.30 -4.26
N PRO A 230 -8.93 37.57 -4.47
CA PRO A 230 -10.11 37.88 -5.28
C PRO A 230 -10.02 37.42 -6.74
N GLN A 231 -8.82 37.26 -7.30
CA GLN A 231 -8.67 36.78 -8.69
C GLN A 231 -8.97 35.29 -8.79
N VAL A 232 -8.53 34.51 -7.80
CA VAL A 232 -8.82 33.07 -7.71
C VAL A 232 -10.31 32.83 -7.41
N ASP A 233 -10.87 33.60 -6.47
CA ASP A 233 -12.28 33.52 -6.12
C ASP A 233 -13.17 33.90 -7.33
N ALA A 234 -12.76 34.91 -8.11
CA ALA A 234 -13.46 35.25 -9.34
C ALA A 234 -13.52 34.09 -10.35
N ILE A 235 -12.43 33.33 -10.53
CA ILE A 235 -12.45 32.14 -11.42
C ILE A 235 -13.49 31.13 -10.91
N ARG A 236 -13.47 30.83 -9.61
CA ARG A 236 -14.38 29.87 -8.98
C ARG A 236 -15.82 30.31 -9.13
N ASP A 237 -16.13 31.57 -8.82
CA ASP A 237 -17.48 32.13 -8.93
C ASP A 237 -18.01 32.08 -10.37
N ARG A 238 -17.17 32.42 -11.37
CA ARG A 238 -17.57 32.32 -12.78
C ARG A 238 -17.78 30.87 -13.20
N LEU A 239 -16.98 29.94 -12.70
CA LEU A 239 -17.14 28.52 -12.98
C LEU A 239 -18.41 27.95 -12.34
N PHE A 240 -18.73 28.33 -11.11
CA PHE A 240 -19.99 27.95 -10.45
C PHE A 240 -21.19 28.49 -11.22
N ALA A 241 -21.17 29.77 -11.60
CA ALA A 241 -22.23 30.35 -12.43
C ALA A 241 -22.39 29.61 -13.77
N LEU A 242 -21.29 29.21 -14.40
CA LEU A 242 -21.30 28.41 -15.63
C LEU A 242 -21.89 27.01 -15.38
N LYS A 243 -21.55 26.35 -14.26
CA LYS A 243 -22.13 25.05 -13.86
C LYS A 243 -23.63 25.14 -13.65
N ASP A 244 -24.11 26.15 -12.92
CA ASP A 244 -25.54 26.35 -12.65
C ASP A 244 -26.33 26.64 -13.94
N LYS A 245 -25.76 27.47 -14.81
CA LYS A 245 -26.36 27.78 -16.11
C LYS A 245 -26.36 26.55 -17.03
N ALA A 246 -25.29 25.77 -17.05
CA ALA A 246 -25.22 24.54 -17.84
C ALA A 246 -26.23 23.49 -17.35
N ALA A 247 -26.42 23.36 -16.03
CA ALA A 247 -27.38 22.42 -15.45
C ALA A 247 -28.84 22.72 -15.86
N SER A 248 -29.18 24.01 -16.02
CA SER A 248 -30.52 24.45 -16.43
C SER A 248 -30.73 24.49 -17.94
N THR A 249 -29.70 24.80 -18.73
CA THR A 249 -29.83 25.02 -20.19
C THR A 249 -29.50 23.79 -21.04
N VAL A 250 -28.63 22.90 -20.58
CA VAL A 250 -28.22 21.74 -21.36
C VAL A 250 -29.30 20.65 -21.26
N PRO A 251 -29.85 20.18 -22.39
CA PRO A 251 -30.83 19.09 -22.40
C PRO A 251 -30.28 17.83 -21.74
N THR A 252 -31.13 17.09 -21.06
CA THR A 252 -30.79 15.78 -20.46
C THR A 252 -30.57 14.71 -21.53
N ASP A 253 -31.00 14.97 -22.77
CA ASP A 253 -31.01 14.01 -23.86
C ASP A 253 -29.60 13.56 -24.27
N ALA A 254 -29.50 12.30 -24.69
CA ALA A 254 -28.29 11.67 -25.23
C ALA A 254 -27.03 11.74 -24.33
N GLY A 255 -27.19 12.00 -23.03
CA GLY A 255 -26.06 12.10 -22.10
C GLY A 255 -25.23 13.39 -22.22
N LEU A 256 -25.68 14.38 -23.01
CA LEU A 256 -24.97 15.64 -23.21
C LEU A 256 -24.78 16.43 -21.91
N ARG A 257 -25.79 16.43 -21.03
CA ARG A 257 -25.69 17.02 -19.69
C ARG A 257 -24.62 16.34 -18.85
N LYS A 258 -24.53 15.01 -18.89
CA LYS A 258 -23.53 14.25 -18.15
C LYS A 258 -22.12 14.59 -18.63
N GLN A 259 -21.91 14.67 -19.95
CA GLN A 259 -20.64 15.10 -20.54
C GLN A 259 -20.28 16.54 -20.15
N ALA A 260 -21.24 17.47 -20.22
CA ALA A 260 -21.03 18.86 -19.81
C ALA A 260 -20.62 18.98 -18.33
N ILE A 261 -21.34 18.31 -17.43
CA ILE A 261 -21.04 18.32 -15.99
C ILE A 261 -19.68 17.66 -15.72
N ALA A 262 -19.38 16.53 -16.36
CA ALA A 262 -18.08 15.87 -16.21
C ALA A 262 -16.93 16.79 -16.63
N TYR A 263 -17.05 17.46 -17.79
CA TYR A 263 -16.05 18.42 -18.25
C TYR A 263 -15.89 19.60 -17.28
N LEU A 264 -16.99 20.19 -16.80
CA LEU A 264 -16.94 21.30 -15.84
C LEU A 264 -16.37 20.89 -14.48
N ASN A 265 -16.56 19.64 -14.06
CA ASN A 265 -15.93 19.10 -12.85
C ASN A 265 -14.42 18.92 -13.03
N ARG A 266 -13.95 18.40 -14.18
CA ARG A 266 -12.52 18.35 -14.50
C ARG A 266 -11.91 19.75 -14.59
N LEU A 267 -12.66 20.73 -15.10
CA LEU A 267 -12.23 22.13 -15.16
C LEU A 267 -12.09 22.73 -13.75
N ASP A 268 -13.04 22.42 -12.85
CA ASP A 268 -13.00 22.82 -11.44
C ASP A 268 -11.80 22.20 -10.72
N GLU A 269 -11.55 20.91 -10.93
CA GLU A 269 -10.34 20.24 -10.45
C GLU A 269 -9.06 20.90 -10.97
N ALA A 270 -9.03 21.30 -12.25
CA ALA A 270 -7.90 22.04 -12.81
C ALA A 270 -7.68 23.39 -12.13
N THR A 271 -8.76 24.11 -11.80
CA THR A 271 -8.65 25.40 -11.10
C THR A 271 -8.20 25.28 -9.64
N LYS A 272 -8.26 24.09 -9.03
CA LYS A 272 -7.77 23.89 -7.64
C LYS A 272 -6.27 24.12 -7.51
N VAL A 273 -5.51 24.06 -8.61
CA VAL A 273 -4.08 24.40 -8.60
C VAL A 273 -3.83 25.80 -8.02
N PHE A 274 -4.75 26.74 -8.25
CA PHE A 274 -4.65 28.12 -7.76
C PHE A 274 -4.95 28.29 -6.27
N LEU A 275 -5.32 27.22 -5.55
CA LEU A 275 -5.45 27.26 -4.10
C LEU A 275 -4.09 27.47 -3.42
N ASP A 276 -3.03 26.91 -4.00
CA ASP A 276 -1.66 27.25 -3.67
C ASP A 276 -1.15 28.29 -4.67
N ARG A 277 -1.12 29.55 -4.24
CA ARG A 277 -0.86 30.70 -5.11
C ARG A 277 0.59 30.74 -5.57
N ASP A 278 1.51 30.55 -4.63
CA ASP A 278 2.96 30.59 -4.90
C ASP A 278 3.32 29.47 -5.90
N PHE A 279 2.78 28.27 -5.66
CA PHE A 279 2.95 27.13 -6.56
C PHE A 279 2.35 27.40 -7.95
N ALA A 280 1.11 27.90 -8.02
CA ALA A 280 0.44 28.15 -9.29
C ALA A 280 1.14 29.26 -10.09
N GLU A 281 1.66 30.30 -9.43
CA GLU A 281 2.45 31.34 -10.08
C GLU A 281 3.72 30.76 -10.71
N GLU A 282 4.47 29.96 -9.97
CA GLU A 282 5.70 29.34 -10.48
C GLU A 282 5.38 28.40 -11.65
N LEU A 283 4.37 27.55 -11.50
CA LEU A 283 3.96 26.59 -12.52
C LEU A 283 3.53 27.28 -13.83
N VAL A 284 2.67 28.30 -13.74
CA VAL A 284 2.19 29.05 -14.92
C VAL A 284 3.36 29.79 -15.60
N ARG A 285 4.27 30.37 -14.81
CA ARG A 285 5.46 31.04 -15.36
C ARG A 285 6.36 30.06 -16.10
N ASP A 286 6.62 28.90 -15.51
CA ASP A 286 7.49 27.90 -16.12
C ASP A 286 6.88 27.30 -17.38
N VAL A 287 5.57 27.08 -17.41
CA VAL A 287 4.89 26.56 -18.61
C VAL A 287 4.97 27.55 -19.78
N GLU A 288 4.81 28.85 -19.51
CA GLU A 288 4.89 29.88 -20.54
C GLU A 288 6.34 30.17 -20.98
N ARG A 289 7.32 30.07 -20.08
CA ARG A 289 8.75 30.31 -20.36
C ARG A 289 9.43 29.10 -21.00
N HIS A 290 9.14 27.90 -20.52
CA HIS A 290 9.80 26.66 -20.90
C HIS A 290 8.88 25.81 -21.79
N LYS A 291 8.92 26.09 -23.08
CA LYS A 291 8.40 25.17 -24.09
C LYS A 291 9.36 23.99 -24.21
N ALA A 292 9.05 22.88 -23.55
CA ALA A 292 9.83 21.65 -23.66
C ALA A 292 9.96 21.25 -25.13
N ARG A 293 11.21 21.21 -25.62
CA ARG A 293 11.55 20.81 -26.99
C ARG A 293 11.94 19.34 -27.08
N THR A 294 12.33 18.74 -25.95
CA THR A 294 12.77 17.35 -25.89
C THR A 294 12.00 16.58 -24.83
N VAL A 295 11.94 15.25 -24.99
CA VAL A 295 11.34 14.35 -24.00
C VAL A 295 11.99 14.52 -22.62
N GLY A 296 13.31 14.72 -22.58
CA GLY A 296 14.05 14.96 -21.34
C GLY A 296 13.64 16.25 -20.63
N GLU A 297 13.41 17.34 -21.36
CA GLU A 297 12.90 18.59 -20.79
C GLU A 297 11.49 18.44 -20.22
N LEU A 298 10.61 17.71 -20.94
CA LEU A 298 9.26 17.41 -20.46
C LEU A 298 9.29 16.59 -19.16
N LEU A 299 10.11 15.52 -19.10
CA LEU A 299 10.25 14.71 -17.90
C LEU A 299 10.93 15.47 -16.76
N GLY A 300 11.86 16.37 -17.07
CA GLY A 300 12.45 17.29 -16.10
C GLY A 300 11.40 18.21 -15.47
N PHE A 301 10.52 18.80 -16.30
CA PHE A 301 9.39 19.58 -15.84
C PHE A 301 8.44 18.75 -14.96
N MET A 302 8.06 17.55 -15.41
CA MET A 302 7.21 16.66 -14.63
C MET A 302 7.84 16.28 -13.29
N LYS A 303 9.15 16.00 -13.27
CA LYS A 303 9.88 15.68 -12.03
C LYS A 303 9.93 16.87 -11.08
N LYS A 304 10.19 18.08 -11.58
CA LYS A 304 10.22 19.33 -10.78
C LYS A 304 8.90 19.53 -10.03
N TYR A 305 7.77 19.33 -10.72
CA TYR A 305 6.43 19.56 -10.17
C TYR A 305 5.74 18.30 -9.64
N ARG A 306 6.45 17.16 -9.60
CA ARG A 306 5.90 15.84 -9.22
C ARG A 306 4.62 15.49 -9.97
N LEU A 307 4.60 15.74 -11.28
CA LEU A 307 3.47 15.51 -12.16
C LEU A 307 3.54 14.11 -12.78
N LEU A 308 2.37 13.53 -13.00
CA LEU A 308 2.12 12.34 -13.78
C LEU A 308 1.18 12.71 -14.93
N PHE A 309 1.22 12.00 -16.04
CA PHE A 309 0.19 12.11 -17.06
C PHE A 309 -1.17 11.70 -16.48
N ASP A 310 -2.19 12.47 -16.80
CA ASP A 310 -3.58 12.18 -16.44
C ASP A 310 -4.38 11.78 -17.69
N GLU A 311 -5.62 11.37 -17.49
CA GLU A 311 -6.54 11.05 -18.58
C GLU A 311 -6.65 12.21 -19.57
N GLY A 312 -6.34 11.92 -20.83
CA GLY A 312 -6.52 12.88 -21.92
C GLY A 312 -7.98 13.32 -22.04
N ASP A 313 -8.21 14.51 -22.58
CA ASP A 313 -9.58 14.91 -22.92
C ASP A 313 -10.24 13.89 -23.87
N GLU A 314 -11.58 13.86 -23.89
CA GLU A 314 -12.38 13.05 -24.83
C GLU A 314 -12.18 13.45 -26.31
N ASN A 315 -11.21 14.32 -26.59
CA ASN A 315 -10.86 14.80 -27.91
C ASN A 315 -9.93 13.79 -28.63
N PRO A 316 -10.30 13.32 -29.84
CA PRO A 316 -9.45 12.46 -30.65
C PRO A 316 -8.05 13.02 -30.93
N GLU A 317 -7.89 14.34 -31.02
CA GLU A 317 -6.57 14.96 -31.26
C GLU A 317 -5.62 14.76 -30.06
N THR A 318 -6.13 14.92 -28.84
CA THR A 318 -5.34 14.71 -27.61
C THR A 318 -4.91 13.24 -27.51
N TRP A 319 -5.75 12.32 -27.96
CA TRP A 319 -5.40 10.90 -28.01
C TRP A 319 -4.24 10.61 -28.98
N ALA A 320 -4.26 11.20 -30.18
CA ALA A 320 -3.16 11.07 -31.13
C ALA A 320 -1.83 11.64 -30.57
N VAL A 321 -1.91 12.73 -29.81
CA VAL A 321 -0.76 13.30 -29.09
C VAL A 321 -0.21 12.30 -28.06
N TYR A 322 -1.07 11.66 -27.26
CA TYR A 322 -0.65 10.67 -26.25
C TYR A 322 -0.02 9.41 -26.88
N GLN A 323 -0.55 8.94 -28.01
CA GLN A 323 0.06 7.83 -28.76
C GLN A 323 1.44 8.21 -29.29
N THR A 324 1.55 9.38 -29.92
CA THR A 324 2.82 9.89 -30.42
C THR A 324 3.84 10.02 -29.28
N LEU A 325 3.41 10.56 -28.13
CA LEU A 325 4.25 10.71 -26.95
C LEU A 325 4.71 9.36 -26.38
N TYR A 326 3.85 8.35 -26.39
CA TYR A 326 4.21 7.00 -25.95
C TYR A 326 5.35 6.42 -26.81
N ASP A 327 5.25 6.56 -28.13
CA ASP A 327 6.29 6.10 -29.05
C ASP A 327 7.61 6.88 -28.86
N LEU A 328 7.54 8.19 -28.59
CA LEU A 328 8.72 9.00 -28.31
C LEU A 328 9.40 8.62 -26.99
N LEU A 329 8.62 8.37 -25.92
CA LEU A 329 9.16 7.87 -24.65
C LEU A 329 9.82 6.49 -24.83
N LYS A 330 9.21 5.61 -25.63
CA LYS A 330 9.77 4.30 -25.93
C LYS A 330 11.08 4.41 -26.72
N ARG A 331 11.17 5.31 -27.69
CA ARG A 331 12.40 5.61 -28.44
C ARG A 331 13.49 6.18 -27.52
N GLN A 332 13.13 7.11 -26.64
CA GLN A 332 14.04 7.69 -25.65
C GLN A 332 14.56 6.63 -24.68
N LYS A 333 13.72 5.69 -24.25
CA LYS A 333 14.14 4.58 -23.40
C LYS A 333 15.13 3.68 -24.14
N ALA A 334 14.79 3.27 -25.35
CA ALA A 334 15.68 2.47 -26.18
C ALA A 334 17.04 3.16 -26.37
N SER A 335 17.07 4.47 -26.64
CA SER A 335 18.31 5.24 -26.82
C SER A 335 19.22 5.27 -25.58
N LEU A 336 18.64 5.14 -24.38
CA LEU A 336 19.36 5.14 -23.10
C LEU A 336 19.78 3.74 -22.65
N ASP A 337 19.07 2.69 -23.08
CA ASP A 337 19.34 1.28 -22.75
C ASP A 337 20.50 0.68 -23.58
N PHE A 338 21.00 1.38 -24.62
CA PHE A 338 22.05 0.87 -25.55
C PHE A 338 23.45 0.64 -24.95
N GLU A 339 23.68 0.78 -23.64
CA GLU A 339 25.03 0.62 -23.07
C GLU A 339 25.21 -0.48 -22.02
N ASP A 340 24.16 -1.14 -21.52
CA ASP A 340 24.35 -2.14 -20.45
C ASP A 340 24.83 -3.53 -20.97
N GLU A 341 24.77 -3.81 -22.28
CA GLU A 341 25.23 -5.09 -22.84
C GLU A 341 26.53 -5.03 -23.67
N ALA A 342 27.04 -3.84 -24.00
CA ALA A 342 28.25 -3.71 -24.82
C ALA A 342 29.58 -3.72 -24.03
N GLY A 343 29.54 -3.78 -22.69
CA GLY A 343 30.74 -3.63 -21.83
C GLY A 343 31.10 -4.83 -20.94
N ALA A 344 30.35 -5.94 -20.98
CA ALA A 344 30.57 -7.09 -20.09
C ALA A 344 31.29 -8.27 -20.77
N GLY A 345 31.89 -8.08 -21.94
CA GLY A 345 32.46 -9.18 -22.70
C GLY A 345 33.51 -8.79 -23.72
N GLU A 346 34.62 -8.18 -23.30
CA GLU A 346 35.89 -8.21 -24.05
C GLU A 346 37.03 -7.62 -23.20
N ASP A 347 37.52 -8.38 -22.21
CA ASP A 347 38.86 -8.15 -21.60
C ASP A 347 39.43 -9.44 -21.00
N SER A 348 39.19 -10.57 -21.68
CA SER A 348 39.93 -11.82 -21.44
C SER A 348 40.53 -12.36 -22.74
N CYS A 349 41.41 -11.57 -23.35
CA CYS A 349 42.33 -12.13 -24.33
C CYS A 349 43.70 -11.43 -24.27
N GLY A 350 44.71 -12.18 -23.81
CA GLY A 350 46.00 -12.18 -24.48
C GLY A 350 47.02 -11.12 -24.07
N HIS A 351 47.45 -11.06 -22.79
CA HIS A 351 48.77 -10.49 -22.50
C HIS A 351 49.57 -11.04 -21.30
N CYS A 352 49.30 -12.26 -20.82
CA CYS A 352 50.09 -12.87 -19.73
C CYS A 352 50.89 -14.14 -20.13
N GLN A 353 51.24 -14.31 -21.41
CA GLN A 353 52.19 -15.36 -21.83
C GLN A 353 53.26 -14.79 -22.76
N ALA A 354 54.25 -14.09 -22.20
CA ALA A 354 55.60 -13.99 -22.77
C ALA A 354 56.50 -13.20 -21.81
N LEU A 355 56.98 -13.82 -20.73
CA LEU A 355 58.18 -13.35 -20.00
C LEU A 355 58.70 -14.42 -19.03
N GLU A 356 58.79 -15.67 -19.50
CA GLU A 356 59.68 -16.67 -18.90
C GLU A 356 60.41 -17.39 -20.04
N ARG A 357 61.52 -16.79 -20.49
CA ARG A 357 62.68 -17.41 -21.14
C ARG A 357 63.57 -16.31 -21.72
N THR A 358 64.60 -15.94 -20.95
CA THR A 358 66.00 -15.69 -21.37
C THR A 358 66.72 -15.02 -20.19
N LEU A 359 67.42 -15.80 -19.35
CA LEU A 359 68.90 -15.99 -19.32
C LEU A 359 69.54 -15.14 -18.20
N PRO A 360 70.69 -15.52 -17.61
CA PRO A 360 71.38 -16.81 -17.55
C PRO A 360 71.30 -17.53 -16.19
#